data_AF-A0AA42ZHE3-F1
#
_entry.id   AF-A0AA42ZHE3-F1
#
_cell.length_a   1.000
_cell.length_b   1.000
_cell.length_c   1.000
_cell.angle_alpha   90.00
_cell.angle_beta   90.00
_cell.angle_gamma   90.00
#
_symmetry.space_group_name_H-M   'P 1'
#
loop_
_entity.id
_entity.type
_entity.pdbx_description
1 polymer ?
#
loop_
_entity_poly.entity_id
_entity_poly.type
_entity_poly.pdbx_seq_one_letter_code
_entity_poly.pdbx_strand_id
1 'polypeptide(L)'
;MVPGTTKQSKSQKTTQSKPRNELSCVYEISRLKNDPDRSLNDFLTRTAKLMPSGWPDPESTCARIVFQGRQFLSAGFRENTICRSAELVAGGEGVGTVEVFCSGSYPEDHEGPFPQEESMLLETLANEISTFIRYKQDDLKLQLTSGKLREEQQLLKDKNTALREVLEQIENEKQHIISQVQTNVDRVVGPILRTLANKVSPSEQHYLTLLSNSLKDITSPFLSNLENRSRMLSPREGEICTMIRNGMSSKEIAVTLDVSLHTVSKQRQRIRKKLGITSDQTNLASYLQTV
;
A
#
# COMPACT_ATOMS: atom_id res chain seq x y z
N MET A 1 45.81 -4.85 89.76
CA MET A 1 45.64 -5.96 88.78
C MET A 1 44.17 -6.02 88.40
N VAL A 2 43.77 -5.27 87.38
CA VAL A 2 43.38 -5.71 86.01
C VAL A 2 41.85 -5.45 85.85
N PRO A 3 41.39 -4.90 84.72
CA PRO A 3 40.12 -4.21 84.59
C PRO A 3 38.98 -5.08 84.06
N GLY A 4 37.76 -4.53 84.12
CA GLY A 4 36.55 -5.15 83.62
C GLY A 4 36.52 -5.30 82.10
N THR A 5 35.68 -6.23 81.63
CA THR A 5 35.26 -6.35 80.24
C THR A 5 33.78 -6.62 80.17
N THR A 6 33.07 -5.53 79.86
CA THR A 6 31.72 -5.46 79.35
C THR A 6 31.56 -6.37 78.14
N LYS A 7 30.54 -7.24 78.17
CA LYS A 7 30.05 -7.99 77.01
C LYS A 7 29.57 -7.00 75.94
N GLN A 8 30.34 -6.84 74.86
CA GLN A 8 29.86 -6.25 73.62
C GLN A 8 28.94 -7.25 72.91
N SER A 9 27.63 -7.02 73.00
CA SER A 9 26.65 -7.58 72.07
C SER A 9 26.70 -6.77 70.77
N LYS A 10 27.50 -7.23 69.79
CA LYS A 10 27.38 -6.79 68.41
C LYS A 10 26.09 -7.36 67.83
N SER A 11 25.07 -6.53 67.65
CA SER A 11 23.93 -6.85 66.78
C SER A 11 24.42 -6.86 65.34
N GLN A 12 24.57 -8.04 64.76
CA GLN A 12 24.58 -8.24 63.33
C GLN A 12 23.17 -7.96 62.79
N LYS A 13 22.97 -6.83 62.10
CA LYS A 13 21.86 -6.69 61.16
C LYS A 13 22.35 -7.13 59.79
N THR A 14 21.79 -8.23 59.35
CA THR A 14 22.00 -8.93 58.09
C THR A 14 21.48 -8.12 56.90
N THR A 15 22.40 -7.70 56.03
CA THR A 15 22.17 -7.14 54.69
C THR A 15 21.91 -8.30 53.72
N GLN A 16 20.66 -8.70 53.50
CA GLN A 16 20.35 -9.86 52.63
C GLN A 16 19.11 -9.71 51.71
N SER A 17 18.46 -8.54 51.59
CA SER A 17 17.19 -8.40 50.83
C SER A 17 17.27 -7.81 49.42
N LYS A 18 18.41 -7.27 48.97
CA LYS A 18 18.48 -6.37 47.80
C LYS A 18 18.06 -6.98 46.43
N PRO A 19 18.56 -8.13 45.97
CA PRO A 19 18.29 -8.62 44.60
C PRO A 19 16.89 -9.22 44.39
N ARG A 20 16.16 -9.56 45.46
CA ARG A 20 14.88 -10.27 45.36
C ARG A 20 13.71 -9.36 44.96
N ASN A 21 13.76 -8.11 45.42
CA ASN A 21 12.68 -7.14 45.21
C ASN A 21 12.71 -6.56 43.78
N GLU A 22 13.90 -6.23 43.28
CA GLU A 22 14.12 -5.75 41.90
C GLU A 22 13.65 -6.78 40.86
N LEU A 23 14.06 -8.05 41.02
CA LEU A 23 13.64 -9.14 40.13
C LEU A 23 12.13 -9.37 40.18
N SER A 24 11.50 -9.25 41.35
CA SER A 24 10.05 -9.39 41.48
C SER A 24 9.31 -8.26 40.75
N CYS A 25 9.79 -7.03 40.84
CA CYS A 25 9.20 -5.88 40.15
C CYS A 25 9.28 -6.03 38.63
N VAL A 26 10.46 -6.36 38.11
CA VAL A 26 10.67 -6.59 36.67
C VAL A 26 9.81 -7.76 36.17
N TYR A 27 9.72 -8.85 36.93
CA TYR A 27 8.88 -10.00 36.58
C TYR A 27 7.39 -9.64 36.48
N GLU A 28 6.84 -8.91 37.46
CA GLU A 28 5.44 -8.51 37.44
C GLU A 28 5.13 -7.55 36.28
N ILE A 29 6.04 -6.62 35.96
CA ILE A 29 5.89 -5.72 34.80
C ILE A 29 5.94 -6.51 33.48
N SER A 30 6.84 -7.49 33.37
CA SER A 30 6.89 -8.41 32.23
C SER A 30 5.60 -9.21 32.07
N ARG A 31 5.01 -9.67 33.18
CA ARG A 31 3.70 -10.34 33.19
C ARG A 31 2.58 -9.42 32.72
N LEU A 32 2.58 -8.15 33.13
CA LEU A 32 1.61 -7.16 32.68
C LEU A 32 1.69 -6.91 31.17
N LYS A 33 2.90 -6.89 30.62
CA LYS A 33 3.20 -6.67 29.20
C LYS A 33 2.67 -7.81 28.31
N ASN A 34 2.68 -9.04 28.82
CA ASN A 34 2.27 -10.24 28.07
C ASN A 34 0.74 -10.42 27.93
N ASP A 35 -0.06 -9.47 28.41
CA ASP A 35 -1.51 -9.46 28.22
C ASP A 35 -1.85 -8.73 26.89
N PRO A 36 -2.32 -9.46 25.86
CA PRO A 36 -2.51 -8.90 24.52
C PRO A 36 -3.60 -7.82 24.48
N ASP A 37 -4.65 -7.94 25.28
CA ASP A 37 -5.81 -7.04 25.26
C ASP A 37 -5.63 -5.83 26.19
N ARG A 38 -4.52 -5.75 26.93
CA ARG A 38 -4.28 -4.65 27.85
C ARG A 38 -4.12 -3.32 27.12
N SER A 39 -4.83 -2.31 27.60
CA SER A 39 -4.66 -0.93 27.12
C SER A 39 -3.34 -0.34 27.61
N LEU A 40 -2.76 0.58 26.83
CA LEU A 40 -1.56 1.30 27.23
C LEU A 40 -1.74 2.03 28.57
N ASN A 41 -2.88 2.69 28.77
CA ASN A 41 -3.15 3.43 30.01
C ASN A 41 -3.21 2.51 31.24
N ASP A 42 -3.84 1.34 31.13
CA ASP A 42 -3.90 0.38 32.23
C ASP A 42 -2.52 -0.21 32.54
N PHE A 43 -1.72 -0.51 31.51
CA PHE A 43 -0.33 -0.92 31.70
C PHE A 43 0.48 0.14 32.45
N LEU A 44 0.49 1.40 31.98
CA LEU A 44 1.23 2.50 32.62
C LEU A 44 0.76 2.73 34.08
N THR A 45 -0.55 2.67 34.32
CA THR A 45 -1.14 2.81 35.67
C THR A 45 -0.64 1.71 36.61
N ARG A 46 -0.66 0.46 36.16
CA ARG A 46 -0.24 -0.69 36.97
C ARG A 46 1.26 -0.71 37.19
N THR A 47 2.04 -0.38 36.17
CA THR A 47 3.50 -0.27 36.26
C THR A 47 3.91 0.80 37.27
N ALA A 48 3.32 2.00 37.23
CA ALA A 48 3.58 3.04 38.22
C ALA A 48 3.27 2.58 39.66
N LYS A 49 2.20 1.80 39.86
CA LYS A 49 1.85 1.24 41.17
C LYS A 49 2.81 0.15 41.67
N LEU A 50 3.41 -0.61 40.77
CA LEU A 50 4.35 -1.69 41.10
C LEU A 50 5.77 -1.20 41.31
N MET A 51 6.18 -0.12 40.65
CA MET A 51 7.55 0.40 40.72
C MET A 51 8.11 0.51 42.14
N PRO A 52 7.41 1.07 43.15
CA PRO A 52 7.96 1.18 44.51
C PRO A 52 8.41 -0.15 45.12
N SER A 53 7.79 -1.28 44.78
CA SER A 53 8.20 -2.58 45.32
C SER A 53 9.56 -3.06 44.82
N GLY A 54 10.10 -2.45 43.77
CA GLY A 54 11.44 -2.71 43.25
C GLY A 54 12.56 -2.01 44.02
N TRP A 55 12.24 -1.02 44.87
CA TRP A 55 13.22 -0.24 45.62
C TRP A 55 13.44 -0.79 47.04
N PRO A 56 14.56 -0.42 47.70
CA PRO A 56 14.90 -0.93 49.04
C PRO A 56 13.85 -0.64 50.12
N ASP A 57 13.17 0.51 50.03
CA ASP A 57 12.10 0.92 50.94
C ASP A 57 10.83 1.33 50.16
N PRO A 58 9.92 0.38 49.87
CA PRO A 58 8.70 0.65 49.13
C PRO A 58 7.73 1.62 49.83
N GLU A 59 7.78 1.75 51.16
CA GLU A 59 6.87 2.63 51.91
C GLU A 59 7.26 4.11 51.76
N SER A 60 8.57 4.38 51.63
CA SER A 60 9.13 5.71 51.42
C SER A 60 9.43 6.05 49.96
N THR A 61 9.10 5.13 49.03
CA THR A 61 9.30 5.28 47.58
C THR A 61 7.97 5.51 46.88
N CYS A 62 7.90 6.50 46.01
CA CYS A 62 6.77 6.68 45.11
C CYS A 62 7.25 6.91 43.67
N ALA A 63 6.36 6.64 42.72
CA ALA A 63 6.69 6.62 41.31
C ALA A 63 5.68 7.40 40.48
N ARG A 64 6.17 8.02 39.41
CA ARG A 64 5.37 8.69 38.40
C ARG A 64 5.84 8.29 37.01
N ILE A 65 4.89 7.99 36.14
CA ILE A 65 5.14 7.90 34.70
C ILE A 65 4.41 9.06 34.04
N VAL A 66 5.11 9.84 33.24
CA VAL A 66 4.54 10.88 32.40
C VAL A 66 4.56 10.39 30.97
N PHE A 67 3.41 10.35 30.29
CA PHE A 67 3.32 9.96 28.89
C PHE A 67 2.34 10.89 28.17
N GLN A 68 2.80 11.59 27.12
CA GLN A 68 1.99 12.54 26.35
C GLN A 68 1.21 13.55 27.22
N GLY A 69 1.86 14.09 28.26
CA GLY A 69 1.27 15.06 29.19
C GLY A 69 0.31 14.46 30.24
N ARG A 70 0.05 13.15 30.21
CA ARG A 70 -0.72 12.45 31.24
C ARG A 70 0.21 11.87 32.29
N GLN A 71 -0.20 11.96 33.55
CA GLN A 71 0.53 11.40 34.69
C GLN A 71 -0.13 10.12 35.19
N PHE A 72 0.70 9.12 35.48
CA PHE A 72 0.32 7.84 36.08
C PHE A 72 1.11 7.68 37.37
N LEU A 73 0.41 7.58 38.50
CA LEU A 73 1.01 7.72 39.83
C LEU A 73 0.92 6.41 40.62
N SER A 74 1.95 6.16 41.43
CA SER A 74 1.90 5.16 42.49
C SER A 74 1.00 5.61 43.63
N ALA A 75 0.66 4.69 44.54
CA ALA A 75 0.01 5.06 45.79
C ALA A 75 0.93 5.96 46.63
N GLY A 76 0.35 6.90 47.38
CA GLY A 76 1.07 7.73 48.34
C GLY A 76 2.02 8.78 47.75
N PHE A 77 1.88 9.13 46.46
CA PHE A 77 2.79 10.03 45.74
C PHE A 77 3.01 11.39 46.42
N ARG A 78 4.29 11.80 46.54
CA ARG A 78 4.75 13.10 47.08
C ARG A 78 6.02 13.56 46.33
N GLU A 79 6.04 14.79 45.83
CA GLU A 79 7.15 15.35 45.03
C GLU A 79 8.36 15.84 45.84
N ASN A 80 8.52 15.43 47.10
CA ASN A 80 9.31 16.17 48.06
C ASN A 80 10.36 15.24 48.67
N THR A 81 11.55 15.15 48.06
CA THR A 81 12.89 15.10 48.73
C THR A 81 13.97 14.86 47.67
N ILE A 82 13.89 13.75 46.90
CA ILE A 82 14.90 13.36 45.90
C ILE A 82 14.20 12.66 44.73
N CYS A 83 14.50 13.05 43.48
CA CYS A 83 13.91 12.47 42.26
C CYS A 83 14.99 11.92 41.32
N ARG A 84 14.69 10.77 40.71
CA ARG A 84 15.38 10.26 39.52
C ARG A 84 14.39 10.05 38.40
N SER A 85 14.84 10.37 37.19
CA SER A 85 14.06 10.25 35.97
C SER A 85 14.85 9.50 34.90
N ALA A 86 14.17 8.66 34.14
CA ALA A 86 14.64 8.09 32.88
C ALA A 86 13.67 8.46 31.76
N GLU A 87 14.19 8.68 30.56
CA GLU A 87 13.40 9.06 29.39
C GLU A 87 12.67 7.85 28.79
N LEU A 88 11.42 8.06 28.35
CA LEU A 88 10.70 7.09 27.55
C LEU A 88 10.87 7.44 26.07
N VAL A 89 11.37 6.51 25.28
CA VAL A 89 11.66 6.73 23.86
C VAL A 89 10.84 5.77 22.99
N ALA A 90 10.01 6.32 22.11
CA ALA A 90 9.28 5.52 21.11
C ALA A 90 9.43 6.16 19.73
N GLY A 91 9.76 5.35 18.72
CA GLY A 91 9.97 5.85 17.36
C GLY A 91 11.21 6.75 17.19
N GLY A 92 12.13 6.77 18.15
CA GLY A 92 13.30 7.66 18.15
C GLY A 92 13.06 9.03 18.78
N GLU A 93 11.85 9.28 19.32
CA GLU A 93 11.50 10.52 19.99
C GLU A 93 11.20 10.27 21.48
N GLY A 94 11.55 11.25 22.33
CA GLY A 94 11.17 11.29 23.73
C GLY A 94 9.66 11.50 23.89
N VAL A 95 8.95 10.48 24.34
CA VAL A 95 7.47 10.47 24.48
C VAL A 95 6.99 10.68 25.91
N GLY A 96 7.91 10.70 26.87
CA GLY A 96 7.59 10.77 28.28
C GLY A 96 8.78 10.53 29.21
N THR A 97 8.50 10.40 30.51
CA THR A 97 9.48 10.12 31.55
C THR A 97 8.95 9.09 32.54
N VAL A 98 9.85 8.31 33.12
CA VAL A 98 9.60 7.45 34.28
C VAL A 98 10.41 8.00 35.44
N GLU A 99 9.76 8.21 36.56
CA GLU A 99 10.32 8.93 37.69
C GLU A 99 10.09 8.18 38.99
N VAL A 100 11.09 8.21 39.86
CA VAL A 100 11.05 7.64 41.20
C VAL A 100 11.50 8.69 42.20
N PHE A 101 10.74 8.78 43.29
CA PHE A 101 10.94 9.73 44.37
C PHE A 101 11.11 8.96 45.68
N CYS A 102 12.15 9.30 46.44
CA CYS A 102 12.45 8.66 47.72
C CYS A 102 12.52 9.72 48.83
N SER A 103 12.07 9.37 50.03
CA SER A 103 12.25 10.19 51.24
C SER A 103 13.52 9.75 51.98
N GLY A 104 14.54 10.62 52.13
CA GLY A 104 15.74 10.28 52.89
C GLY A 104 16.82 11.37 52.92
N SER A 105 17.64 11.35 53.97
CA SER A 105 18.92 12.06 54.07
C SER A 105 20.07 11.10 53.75
N TYR A 106 21.00 11.50 52.90
CA TYR A 106 22.17 10.67 52.58
C TYR A 106 23.14 10.62 53.78
N PRO A 107 23.68 9.44 54.15
CA PRO A 107 24.88 9.40 54.97
C PRO A 107 25.99 10.13 54.21
N GLU A 108 26.68 11.08 54.85
CA GLU A 108 27.71 11.93 54.22
C GLU A 108 28.88 11.13 53.60
N ASP A 109 28.99 9.84 53.92
CA ASP A 109 30.08 8.94 53.51
C ASP A 109 29.80 8.09 52.25
N HIS A 110 28.68 8.31 51.54
CA HIS A 110 28.36 7.59 50.30
C HIS A 110 28.33 8.50 49.07
N GLU A 111 29.01 8.05 48.02
CA GLU A 111 29.17 8.73 46.73
C GLU A 111 27.82 8.90 46.00
N GLY A 112 27.13 10.01 46.29
CA GLY A 112 25.97 10.51 45.54
C GLY A 112 24.63 9.81 45.78
N PRO A 113 23.48 10.48 45.50
CA PRO A 113 22.17 10.18 46.06
C PRO A 113 21.48 8.88 45.59
N PHE A 114 22.08 8.10 44.67
CA PHE A 114 21.54 6.79 44.25
C PHE A 114 22.66 5.82 43.87
N PRO A 115 22.62 4.57 44.34
CA PRO A 115 23.50 3.50 43.86
C PRO A 115 23.30 3.23 42.35
N GLN A 116 24.36 2.75 41.69
CA GLN A 116 24.34 2.38 40.27
C GLN A 116 23.23 1.36 39.94
N GLU A 117 22.94 0.44 40.85
CA GLU A 117 21.92 -0.62 40.72
C GLU A 117 20.50 -0.05 40.54
N GLU A 118 20.12 0.96 41.32
CA GLU A 118 18.80 1.60 41.24
C GLU A 118 18.62 2.41 39.96
N SER A 119 19.73 2.98 39.46
CA SER A 119 19.74 3.67 38.17
C SER A 119 19.57 2.66 37.02
N MET A 120 20.26 1.50 37.10
CA MET A 120 20.10 0.43 36.13
C MET A 120 18.67 -0.16 36.13
N LEU A 121 18.03 -0.29 37.29
CA LEU A 121 16.63 -0.72 37.37
C LEU A 121 15.71 0.29 36.67
N LEU A 122 15.82 1.58 36.98
CA LEU A 122 14.99 2.62 36.37
C LEU A 122 15.14 2.66 34.84
N GLU A 123 16.36 2.59 34.34
CA GLU A 123 16.66 2.50 32.90
C GLU A 123 16.07 1.23 32.26
N THR A 124 16.15 0.10 32.95
CA THR A 124 15.56 -1.16 32.48
C THR A 124 14.04 -1.04 32.38
N LEU A 125 13.39 -0.45 33.40
CA LEU A 125 11.95 -0.23 33.41
C LEU A 125 11.53 0.77 32.33
N ALA A 126 12.29 1.86 32.13
CA ALA A 126 12.05 2.83 31.07
C ALA A 126 12.13 2.16 29.68
N ASN A 127 13.10 1.29 29.45
CA ASN A 127 13.22 0.52 28.21
C ASN A 127 12.06 -0.47 27.99
N GLU A 128 11.60 -1.14 29.03
CA GLU A 128 10.44 -2.04 28.95
C GLU A 128 9.14 -1.29 28.64
N ILE A 129 8.91 -0.18 29.33
CA ILE A 129 7.75 0.70 29.09
C ILE A 129 7.81 1.27 27.67
N SER A 130 8.96 1.77 27.25
CA SER A 130 9.21 2.28 25.89
C SER A 130 8.91 1.24 24.82
N THR A 131 9.32 -0.01 25.06
CA THR A 131 9.06 -1.12 24.15
C THR A 131 7.56 -1.44 24.04
N PHE A 132 6.83 -1.41 25.16
CA PHE A 132 5.39 -1.63 25.13
C PHE A 132 4.61 -0.48 24.49
N ILE A 133 5.03 0.78 24.71
CA ILE A 133 4.47 1.95 24.04
C ILE A 133 4.60 1.79 22.52
N ARG A 134 5.81 1.49 22.04
CA ARG A 134 6.09 1.27 20.61
C ARG A 134 5.21 0.16 20.05
N TYR A 135 5.15 -0.99 20.72
CA TYR A 135 4.30 -2.10 20.31
C TYR A 135 2.83 -1.69 20.11
N LYS A 136 2.23 -0.98 21.08
CA LYS A 136 0.84 -0.55 20.99
C LYS A 136 0.59 0.52 19.93
N GLN A 137 1.56 1.42 19.69
CA GLN A 137 1.48 2.41 18.61
C GLN A 137 1.56 1.75 17.24
N ASP A 138 2.47 0.80 17.05
CA ASP A 138 2.65 0.07 15.80
C ASP A 138 1.43 -0.80 15.48
N ASP A 139 0.86 -1.48 16.48
CA ASP A 139 -0.36 -2.28 16.32
C ASP A 139 -1.55 -1.41 15.89
N LEU A 140 -1.79 -0.28 16.55
CA LEU A 140 -2.87 0.65 16.17
C LEU A 140 -2.66 1.23 14.77
N LYS A 141 -1.42 1.61 14.43
CA LYS A 141 -1.06 2.12 13.10
C LYS A 141 -1.30 1.07 12.03
N LEU A 142 -0.94 -0.19 12.29
CA LEU A 142 -1.18 -1.31 11.38
C LEU A 142 -2.68 -1.54 11.16
N GLN A 143 -3.48 -1.53 12.22
CA GLN A 143 -4.94 -1.67 12.13
C GLN A 143 -5.58 -0.55 11.31
N LEU A 144 -5.23 0.72 11.57
CA LEU A 144 -5.75 1.87 10.82
C LEU A 144 -5.31 1.83 9.35
N THR A 145 -4.05 1.53 9.08
CA THR A 145 -3.51 1.50 7.71
C THR A 145 -4.10 0.35 6.91
N SER A 146 -4.24 -0.84 7.52
CA SER A 146 -4.86 -2.00 6.87
C SER A 146 -6.35 -1.79 6.60
N GLY A 147 -7.07 -1.11 7.50
CA GLY A 147 -8.46 -0.70 7.27
C GLY A 147 -8.59 0.22 6.06
N LYS A 148 -7.84 1.32 6.03
CA LYS A 148 -7.83 2.27 4.91
C LYS A 148 -7.47 1.61 3.57
N LEU A 149 -6.46 0.73 3.57
CA LEU A 149 -6.03 0.03 2.37
C LEU A 149 -7.14 -0.88 1.83
N ARG A 150 -7.89 -1.56 2.70
CA ARG A 150 -9.04 -2.39 2.30
C ARG A 150 -10.16 -1.56 1.69
N GLU A 151 -10.47 -0.40 2.28
CA GLU A 151 -11.48 0.51 1.73
C GLU A 151 -11.09 1.01 0.33
N GLU A 152 -9.84 1.43 0.14
CA GLU A 152 -9.34 1.88 -1.16
C GLU A 152 -9.34 0.76 -2.21
N GLN A 153 -8.92 -0.45 -1.82
CA GLN A 153 -8.97 -1.62 -2.70
C GLN A 153 -10.40 -1.96 -3.12
N GLN A 154 -11.37 -1.87 -2.20
CA GLN A 154 -12.77 -2.12 -2.51
C GLN A 154 -13.31 -1.05 -3.46
N LEU A 155 -13.03 0.23 -3.20
CA LEU A 155 -13.43 1.33 -4.09
C LEU A 155 -12.84 1.18 -5.51
N LEU A 156 -11.56 0.81 -5.62
CA LEU A 156 -10.92 0.56 -6.90
C LEU A 156 -11.55 -0.62 -7.64
N LYS A 157 -11.91 -1.68 -6.90
CA LYS A 157 -12.60 -2.84 -7.48
C LYS A 157 -13.97 -2.43 -8.01
N ASP A 158 -14.74 -1.66 -7.25
CA ASP A 158 -16.07 -1.20 -7.64
C ASP A 158 -16.01 -0.27 -8.85
N LYS A 159 -15.06 0.67 -8.88
CA LYS A 159 -14.81 1.54 -10.05
C LYS A 159 -14.43 0.74 -11.29
N ASN A 160 -13.59 -0.30 -11.16
CA ASN A 160 -13.21 -1.15 -12.27
C ASN A 160 -14.40 -1.99 -12.79
N THR A 161 -15.27 -2.47 -11.90
CA THR A 161 -16.50 -3.18 -12.30
C THR A 161 -17.43 -2.25 -13.06
N ALA A 162 -17.73 -1.06 -12.51
CA ALA A 162 -18.57 -0.07 -13.19
C ALA A 162 -18.00 0.36 -14.55
N LEU A 163 -16.68 0.54 -14.65
CA LEU A 163 -16.03 0.86 -15.92
C LEU A 163 -16.18 -0.28 -16.94
N ARG A 164 -16.05 -1.54 -16.52
CA ARG A 164 -16.25 -2.69 -17.41
C ARG A 164 -17.69 -2.77 -17.91
N GLU A 165 -18.68 -2.55 -17.04
CA GLU A 165 -20.09 -2.52 -17.41
C GLU A 165 -20.38 -1.41 -18.43
N VAL A 166 -19.86 -0.20 -18.20
CA VAL A 166 -19.99 0.91 -19.16
C VAL A 166 -19.33 0.58 -20.50
N LEU A 167 -18.13 -0.03 -20.50
CA LEU A 167 -17.46 -0.45 -21.73
C LEU A 167 -18.24 -1.51 -22.50
N GLU A 168 -18.83 -2.48 -21.79
CA GLU A 168 -19.68 -3.51 -22.38
C GLU A 168 -20.95 -2.90 -22.99
N GLN A 169 -21.58 -1.96 -22.28
CA GLN A 169 -22.73 -1.22 -22.80
C GLN A 169 -22.37 -0.45 -24.09
N ILE A 170 -21.24 0.27 -24.11
CA ILE A 170 -20.79 1.01 -25.30
C ILE A 170 -20.55 0.06 -26.48
N GLU A 171 -19.92 -1.10 -26.26
CA GLU A 171 -19.67 -2.05 -27.35
C GLU A 171 -20.99 -2.64 -27.87
N ASN A 172 -21.93 -2.97 -26.99
CA ASN A 172 -23.26 -3.45 -27.37
C ASN A 172 -24.05 -2.40 -28.17
N GLU A 173 -24.05 -1.14 -27.73
CA GLU A 173 -24.68 -0.03 -28.45
C GLU A 173 -24.04 0.18 -29.83
N LYS A 174 -22.70 0.12 -29.92
CA LYS A 174 -21.99 0.23 -31.20
C LYS A 174 -22.39 -0.89 -32.17
N GLN A 175 -22.42 -2.14 -31.70
CA GLN A 175 -22.84 -3.29 -32.53
C GLN A 175 -24.30 -3.15 -32.96
N HIS A 176 -25.17 -2.64 -32.08
CA HIS A 176 -26.56 -2.36 -32.42
C HIS A 176 -26.67 -1.32 -33.54
N ILE A 177 -25.96 -0.20 -33.43
CA ILE A 177 -25.94 0.86 -34.46
C ILE A 177 -25.44 0.31 -35.79
N ILE A 178 -24.34 -0.45 -35.80
CA ILE A 178 -23.80 -1.07 -37.02
C ILE A 178 -24.86 -1.95 -37.69
N SER A 179 -25.52 -2.82 -36.91
CA SER A 179 -26.57 -3.71 -37.41
C SER A 179 -27.78 -2.94 -37.97
N GLN A 180 -28.19 -1.85 -37.30
CA GLN A 180 -29.28 -1.00 -37.77
C GLN A 180 -28.96 -0.31 -39.10
N VAL A 181 -27.76 0.26 -39.22
CA VAL A 181 -27.31 0.92 -40.45
C VAL A 181 -27.25 -0.08 -41.60
N GLN A 182 -26.67 -1.27 -41.37
CA GLN A 182 -26.60 -2.33 -42.37
C GLN A 182 -28.00 -2.80 -42.80
N THR A 183 -28.92 -2.98 -41.84
CA THR A 183 -30.32 -3.35 -42.11
C THR A 183 -31.03 -2.28 -42.96
N ASN A 184 -30.84 -1.00 -42.64
CA ASN A 184 -31.44 0.11 -43.38
C ASN A 184 -30.90 0.17 -44.81
N VAL A 185 -29.59 -0.02 -44.98
CA VAL A 185 -28.99 -0.09 -46.31
C VAL A 185 -29.54 -1.27 -47.11
N ASP A 186 -29.60 -2.47 -46.53
CA ASP A 186 -30.08 -3.67 -47.24
C ASP A 186 -31.57 -3.59 -47.61
N ARG A 187 -32.39 -2.95 -46.75
CA ARG A 187 -33.85 -2.83 -46.93
C ARG A 187 -34.27 -1.63 -47.78
N VAL A 188 -33.51 -0.53 -47.77
CA VAL A 188 -33.89 0.72 -48.46
C VAL A 188 -33.03 0.94 -49.69
N VAL A 189 -31.72 0.95 -49.54
CA VAL A 189 -30.77 1.24 -50.64
C VAL A 189 -30.60 0.03 -51.56
N GLY A 190 -30.55 -1.17 -50.98
CA GLY A 190 -30.38 -2.44 -51.69
C GLY A 190 -31.41 -2.67 -52.81
N PRO A 191 -32.72 -2.52 -52.55
CA PRO A 191 -33.74 -2.64 -53.61
C PRO A 191 -33.56 -1.62 -54.72
N ILE A 192 -33.24 -0.36 -54.39
CA ILE A 192 -33.04 0.72 -55.37
C ILE A 192 -31.87 0.37 -56.29
N LEU A 193 -30.73 -0.05 -55.73
CA LEU A 193 -29.56 -0.47 -56.50
C LEU A 193 -29.88 -1.65 -57.43
N ARG A 194 -30.66 -2.64 -56.97
CA ARG A 194 -31.12 -3.76 -57.81
C ARG A 194 -32.04 -3.30 -58.95
N THR A 195 -32.97 -2.39 -58.67
CA THR A 195 -33.86 -1.84 -59.71
C THR A 195 -33.08 -1.05 -60.75
N LEU A 196 -32.08 -0.27 -60.34
CA LEU A 196 -31.20 0.48 -61.24
C LEU A 196 -30.31 -0.46 -62.08
N ALA A 197 -29.73 -1.49 -61.47
CA ALA A 197 -28.90 -2.47 -62.17
C ALA A 197 -29.64 -3.15 -63.34
N ASN A 198 -30.95 -3.37 -63.21
CA ASN A 198 -31.78 -3.95 -64.28
C ASN A 198 -32.14 -2.97 -65.41
N LYS A 199 -31.90 -1.66 -65.25
CA LYS A 199 -32.29 -0.61 -66.22
C LYS A 199 -31.11 0.07 -66.91
N VAL A 200 -29.89 -0.12 -66.41
CA VAL A 200 -28.68 0.60 -66.85
C VAL A 200 -27.95 -0.15 -67.96
N SER A 201 -27.30 0.61 -68.86
CA SER A 201 -26.58 0.08 -70.02
C SER A 201 -25.33 -0.74 -69.62
N PRO A 202 -24.85 -1.70 -70.45
CA PRO A 202 -23.68 -2.52 -70.13
C PRO A 202 -22.40 -1.73 -69.81
N SER A 203 -22.21 -0.56 -70.42
CA SER A 203 -21.06 0.32 -70.18
C SER A 203 -21.07 1.00 -68.80
N GLU A 204 -22.23 1.11 -68.16
CA GLU A 204 -22.41 1.82 -66.89
C GLU A 204 -22.55 0.87 -65.69
N GLN A 205 -22.71 -0.44 -65.93
CA GLN A 205 -22.81 -1.47 -64.88
C GLN A 205 -21.59 -1.53 -63.95
N HIS A 206 -20.41 -1.16 -64.46
CA HIS A 206 -19.19 -1.12 -63.65
C HIS A 206 -19.31 -0.09 -62.49
N TYR A 207 -19.91 1.08 -62.74
CA TYR A 207 -20.10 2.11 -61.70
C TYR A 207 -21.10 1.67 -60.62
N LEU A 208 -22.17 0.98 -61.00
CA LEU A 208 -23.12 0.40 -60.04
C LEU A 208 -22.48 -0.71 -59.20
N THR A 209 -21.60 -1.50 -59.80
CA THR A 209 -20.85 -2.54 -59.09
C THR A 209 -19.90 -1.92 -58.06
N LEU A 210 -19.15 -0.89 -58.45
CA LEU A 210 -18.29 -0.13 -57.53
C LEU A 210 -19.10 0.49 -56.39
N LEU A 211 -20.22 1.17 -56.69
CA LEU A 211 -21.07 1.78 -55.68
C LEU A 211 -21.63 0.75 -54.70
N SER A 212 -22.16 -0.37 -55.20
CA SER A 212 -22.66 -1.46 -54.35
C SER A 212 -21.57 -2.04 -53.46
N ASN A 213 -20.34 -2.18 -53.97
CA ASN A 213 -19.22 -2.68 -53.19
C ASN A 213 -18.78 -1.67 -52.14
N SER A 214 -18.64 -0.39 -52.49
CA SER A 214 -18.31 0.67 -51.53
C SER A 214 -19.35 0.81 -50.43
N LEU A 215 -20.64 0.68 -50.75
CA LEU A 215 -21.72 0.75 -49.76
C LEU A 215 -21.68 -0.45 -48.81
N LYS A 216 -21.37 -1.66 -49.32
CA LYS A 216 -21.12 -2.84 -48.50
C LYS A 216 -19.86 -2.69 -47.65
N ASP A 217 -18.80 -2.08 -48.16
CA ASP A 217 -17.55 -1.88 -47.43
C ASP A 217 -17.71 -0.89 -46.27
N ILE A 218 -18.45 0.22 -46.49
CA ILE A 218 -18.74 1.24 -45.47
C ILE A 218 -19.68 0.71 -44.38
N THR A 219 -20.61 -0.19 -44.74
CA THR A 219 -21.57 -0.78 -43.79
C THR A 219 -21.13 -2.12 -43.22
N SER A 220 -20.01 -2.66 -43.71
CA SER A 220 -19.46 -3.93 -43.24
C SER A 220 -18.96 -3.81 -41.80
N PRO A 221 -19.13 -4.85 -40.97
CA PRO A 221 -18.52 -4.95 -39.64
C PRO A 221 -16.98 -4.78 -39.64
N PHE A 222 -16.33 -4.76 -40.79
CA PHE A 222 -14.88 -4.63 -40.95
C PHE A 222 -14.26 -3.38 -40.31
N LEU A 223 -14.93 -2.22 -40.36
CA LEU A 223 -14.43 -1.02 -39.69
C LEU A 223 -14.37 -1.21 -38.17
N SER A 224 -15.24 -2.03 -37.58
CA SER A 224 -15.20 -2.28 -36.12
C SER A 224 -14.02 -3.15 -35.68
N ASN A 225 -13.56 -4.08 -36.53
CA ASN A 225 -12.38 -4.92 -36.27
C ASN A 225 -11.07 -4.16 -36.49
N LEU A 226 -11.04 -3.29 -37.51
CA LEU A 226 -9.94 -2.38 -37.70
C LEU A 226 -9.94 -1.27 -36.67
N GLU A 227 -11.06 -0.68 -36.23
CA GLU A 227 -11.09 0.37 -35.20
C GLU A 227 -10.60 -0.12 -33.84
N ASN A 228 -10.93 -1.35 -33.45
CA ASN A 228 -10.42 -1.93 -32.21
C ASN A 228 -8.90 -2.25 -32.29
N ARG A 229 -8.36 -2.56 -33.48
CA ARG A 229 -6.90 -2.73 -33.69
C ARG A 229 -6.19 -1.44 -34.11
N SER A 230 -6.90 -0.46 -34.63
CA SER A 230 -6.41 0.84 -35.11
C SER A 230 -6.38 1.86 -34.00
N ARG A 231 -7.06 1.64 -32.86
CA ARG A 231 -6.70 2.32 -31.61
C ARG A 231 -5.23 2.08 -31.20
N MET A 232 -4.58 1.01 -31.66
CA MET A 232 -3.14 0.76 -31.45
C MET A 232 -2.25 1.30 -32.59
N LEU A 233 -2.81 1.49 -33.77
CA LEU A 233 -2.10 1.95 -34.97
C LEU A 233 -2.29 3.47 -35.13
N SER A 234 -1.21 4.19 -35.44
CA SER A 234 -1.32 5.58 -35.86
C SER A 234 -2.11 5.67 -37.19
N PRO A 235 -2.73 6.83 -37.50
CA PRO A 235 -3.46 7.03 -38.76
C PRO A 235 -2.64 6.60 -40.00
N ARG A 236 -1.33 6.88 -40.00
CA ARG A 236 -0.41 6.49 -41.08
C ARG A 236 -0.13 4.99 -41.16
N GLU A 237 -0.14 4.29 -40.03
CA GLU A 237 -0.02 2.82 -40.01
C GLU A 237 -1.31 2.15 -40.50
N GLY A 238 -2.46 2.77 -40.24
CA GLY A 238 -3.76 2.35 -40.80
C GLY A 238 -3.80 2.40 -42.33
N GLU A 239 -3.37 3.51 -42.93
CA GLU A 239 -3.25 3.66 -44.40
C GLU A 239 -2.30 2.61 -45.01
N ILE A 240 -1.16 2.34 -44.36
CA ILE A 240 -0.22 1.33 -44.85
C ILE A 240 -0.83 -0.08 -44.75
N CYS A 241 -1.57 -0.39 -43.68
CA CYS A 241 -2.29 -1.67 -43.54
C CYS A 241 -3.30 -1.91 -44.66
N THR A 242 -4.11 -0.90 -45.04
CA THR A 242 -5.11 -1.05 -46.11
C THR A 242 -4.45 -1.35 -47.45
N MET A 243 -3.37 -0.64 -47.78
CA MET A 243 -2.58 -0.88 -49.00
C MET A 243 -1.97 -2.30 -49.03
N ILE A 244 -1.50 -2.80 -47.90
CA ILE A 244 -0.92 -4.16 -47.78
C ILE A 244 -1.98 -5.25 -47.99
N ARG A 245 -3.17 -5.08 -47.39
CA ARG A 245 -4.29 -6.02 -47.57
C ARG A 245 -4.72 -6.14 -49.02
N ASN A 246 -4.68 -5.01 -49.73
CA ASN A 246 -4.98 -4.92 -51.17
C ASN A 246 -3.85 -5.47 -52.06
N GLY A 247 -2.81 -6.08 -51.48
CA GLY A 247 -1.75 -6.76 -52.21
C GLY A 247 -0.58 -5.86 -52.62
N MET A 248 -0.53 -4.60 -52.18
CA MET A 248 0.55 -3.70 -52.57
C MET A 248 1.89 -4.08 -51.90
N SER A 249 2.94 -4.08 -52.70
CA SER A 249 4.32 -4.27 -52.26
C SER A 249 4.85 -3.03 -51.54
N SER A 250 5.90 -3.20 -50.72
CA SER A 250 6.54 -2.06 -50.05
C SER A 250 7.10 -1.01 -51.04
N LYS A 251 7.43 -1.43 -52.28
CA LYS A 251 7.89 -0.53 -53.34
C LYS A 251 6.75 0.33 -53.89
N GLU A 252 5.59 -0.29 -54.16
CA GLU A 252 4.40 0.43 -54.63
C GLU A 252 3.89 1.39 -53.55
N ILE A 253 3.83 0.95 -52.29
CA ILE A 253 3.42 1.79 -51.16
C ILE A 253 4.36 2.99 -51.01
N ALA A 254 5.67 2.80 -51.16
CA ALA A 254 6.65 3.88 -51.08
C ALA A 254 6.42 4.96 -52.14
N VAL A 255 6.09 4.54 -53.36
CA VAL A 255 5.73 5.45 -54.46
C VAL A 255 4.40 6.16 -54.20
N THR A 256 3.36 5.42 -53.77
CA THR A 256 2.03 5.99 -53.49
C THR A 256 2.05 7.02 -52.36
N LEU A 257 2.92 6.81 -51.37
CA LEU A 257 3.00 7.63 -50.16
C LEU A 257 4.08 8.72 -50.22
N ASP A 258 4.83 8.81 -51.33
CA ASP A 258 5.99 9.68 -51.54
C ASP A 258 7.00 9.61 -50.38
N VAL A 259 7.40 8.40 -50.01
CA VAL A 259 8.36 8.14 -48.92
C VAL A 259 9.37 7.08 -49.33
N SER A 260 10.50 7.03 -48.64
CA SER A 260 11.52 6.01 -48.93
C SER A 260 11.03 4.60 -48.64
N LEU A 261 11.47 3.62 -49.45
CA LEU A 261 11.21 2.19 -49.26
C LEU A 261 11.57 1.72 -47.85
N HIS A 262 12.67 2.24 -47.30
CA HIS A 262 13.11 1.93 -45.94
C HIS A 262 12.08 2.35 -44.88
N THR A 263 11.43 3.50 -45.07
CA THR A 263 10.38 4.00 -44.17
C THR A 263 9.19 3.05 -44.16
N VAL A 264 8.73 2.62 -45.34
CA VAL A 264 7.61 1.66 -45.45
C VAL A 264 7.95 0.32 -44.79
N SER A 265 9.16 -0.20 -45.01
CA SER A 265 9.61 -1.45 -44.37
C SER A 265 9.62 -1.33 -42.83
N LYS A 266 10.09 -0.21 -42.30
CA LYS A 266 10.09 0.06 -40.84
C LYS A 266 8.67 0.16 -40.27
N GLN A 267 7.75 0.80 -41.00
CA GLN A 267 6.34 0.89 -40.60
C GLN A 267 5.65 -0.48 -40.65
N ARG A 268 5.91 -1.31 -41.67
CA ARG A 268 5.40 -2.70 -41.73
C ARG A 268 5.84 -3.53 -40.54
N GLN A 269 7.07 -3.35 -40.07
CA GLN A 269 7.57 -4.08 -38.90
C GLN A 269 6.95 -3.59 -37.58
N ARG A 270 6.68 -2.28 -37.46
CA ARG A 270 5.94 -1.73 -36.32
C ARG A 270 4.50 -2.23 -36.29
N ILE A 271 3.84 -2.25 -37.44
CA ILE A 271 2.51 -2.84 -37.63
C ILE A 271 2.50 -4.30 -37.17
N ARG A 272 3.48 -5.13 -37.62
CA ARG A 272 3.61 -6.53 -37.18
C ARG A 272 3.71 -6.66 -35.67
N LYS A 273 4.56 -5.84 -35.02
CA LYS A 273 4.71 -5.83 -33.55
C LYS A 273 3.42 -5.44 -32.84
N LYS A 274 2.75 -4.38 -33.32
CA LYS A 274 1.49 -3.90 -32.74
C LYS A 274 0.32 -4.86 -32.92
N LEU A 275 0.35 -5.67 -33.99
CA LEU A 275 -0.64 -6.73 -34.26
C LEU A 275 -0.28 -8.07 -33.61
N GLY A 276 0.81 -8.16 -32.85
CA GLY A 276 1.21 -9.38 -32.15
C GLY A 276 1.72 -10.51 -33.06
N ILE A 277 2.16 -10.19 -34.28
CA ILE A 277 2.68 -11.18 -35.22
C ILE A 277 4.17 -11.42 -34.90
N THR A 278 4.43 -12.45 -34.10
CA THR A 278 5.78 -12.85 -33.63
C THR A 278 6.51 -13.80 -34.57
N SER A 279 5.80 -14.51 -35.45
CA SER A 279 6.41 -15.47 -36.38
C SER A 279 6.66 -14.86 -37.76
N ASP A 280 7.87 -15.05 -38.28
CA ASP A 280 8.26 -14.65 -39.64
C ASP A 280 7.60 -15.49 -40.74
N GLN A 281 7.00 -16.62 -40.38
CA GLN A 281 6.27 -17.50 -41.29
C GLN A 281 4.89 -16.94 -41.67
N THR A 282 4.34 -16.01 -40.89
CA THR A 282 3.03 -15.42 -41.17
C THR A 282 3.18 -14.19 -42.07
N ASN A 283 2.81 -14.30 -43.34
CA ASN A 283 2.82 -13.17 -44.26
C ASN A 283 1.82 -12.11 -43.79
N LEU A 284 2.27 -10.86 -43.63
CA LEU A 284 1.42 -9.75 -43.17
C LEU A 284 0.23 -9.50 -44.09
N ALA A 285 0.39 -9.62 -45.41
CA ALA A 285 -0.70 -9.45 -46.37
C ALA A 285 -1.74 -10.57 -46.24
N SER A 286 -1.29 -11.83 -46.17
CA SER A 286 -2.18 -12.97 -45.97
C SER A 286 -2.90 -12.91 -44.63
N TYR A 287 -2.20 -12.53 -43.56
CA TYR A 287 -2.78 -12.33 -42.23
C TYR A 287 -3.88 -11.25 -42.25
N LEU A 288 -3.61 -10.12 -42.92
CA LEU A 288 -4.59 -9.03 -43.05
C LEU A 288 -5.77 -9.38 -43.97
N GLN A 289 -5.63 -10.36 -44.86
CA GLN A 289 -6.72 -10.86 -45.71
C GLN A 289 -7.60 -11.90 -45.01
N THR A 290 -7.04 -12.67 -44.07
CA THR A 290 -7.77 -13.70 -43.30
C THR A 290 -8.55 -13.16 -42.10
N VAL A 291 -8.31 -11.90 -41.72
CA VAL A 291 -8.94 -11.20 -40.59
C VAL A 291 -9.76 -10.02 -41.12
#